data_AF-A0A6A9T688-F1
#
_entry.id   AF-A0A6A9T688-F1
#
_cell.length_a   1.000
_cell.length_b   1.000
_cell.length_c   1.000
_cell.angle_alpha   90.00
_cell.angle_beta   90.00
_cell.angle_gamma   90.00
#
_symmetry.space_group_name_H-M   'P 1'
#
loop_
_entity.id
_entity.type
_entity.pdbx_description
1 polymer ?
#
loop_
_entity_poly.entity_id
_entity_poly.type
_entity_poly.pdbx_seq_one_letter_code
_entity_poly.pdbx_strand_id
1 'polypeptide(L)'
;MVALGASGFYSWGALVAGTLGLLLLLSGLVRGSNAAVTVGAFGLFLGGVTAGVQSAPTVPVLVSVTFAVLAWDAGGNAISIGRQLGREADTIRIEVTHVAASGLVGVVTVGLGYGLYRTGTGEQPVAALVFSVLAAVLLIEALD
;
A
#
# COMPACT_ATOMS: atom_id res chain seq x y z
N MET A 1 8.51 2.70 7.24
CA MET A 1 9.64 3.65 7.12
C MET A 1 10.14 3.81 5.69
N VAL A 2 10.39 2.72 4.95
CA VAL A 2 10.80 2.79 3.53
C VAL A 2 9.85 3.64 2.69
N ALA A 3 8.54 3.48 2.86
CA ALA A 3 7.55 4.27 2.11
C ALA A 3 7.68 5.79 2.34
N LEU A 4 7.76 6.18 3.61
CA LEU A 4 7.98 7.54 4.05
C LEU A 4 9.27 8.16 3.52
N GLY A 5 10.38 7.42 3.59
CA GLY A 5 11.68 7.90 3.12
C GLY A 5 11.77 8.01 1.60
N ALA A 6 11.02 7.18 0.85
CA ALA A 6 11.05 7.20 -0.60
C ALA A 6 10.35 8.45 -1.18
N SER A 7 9.21 8.86 -0.62
CA SER A 7 8.36 9.93 -1.19
C SER A 7 8.32 11.22 -0.38
N GLY A 8 8.65 11.16 0.93
CA GLY A 8 8.49 12.29 1.84
C GLY A 8 9.32 13.52 1.45
N PHE A 9 10.53 13.33 0.92
CA PHE A 9 11.40 14.46 0.57
C PHE A 9 10.89 15.35 -0.57
N TYR A 10 9.87 14.90 -1.31
CA TYR A 10 9.36 15.62 -2.49
C TYR A 10 8.19 16.55 -2.19
N SER A 11 7.49 16.37 -1.06
CA SER A 11 6.49 17.36 -0.65
C SER A 11 6.19 17.34 0.84
N TRP A 12 5.86 18.52 1.37
CA TRP A 12 5.40 18.67 2.75
C TRP A 12 4.12 17.84 3.02
N GLY A 13 3.20 17.78 2.04
CA GLY A 13 1.99 16.98 2.13
C GLY A 13 2.27 15.47 2.27
N ALA A 14 3.23 14.95 1.50
CA ALA A 14 3.65 13.56 1.58
C ALA A 14 4.35 13.24 2.90
N LEU A 15 5.16 14.18 3.42
CA LEU A 15 5.77 14.06 4.75
C LEU A 15 4.73 13.99 5.86
N VAL A 16 3.77 14.92 5.89
CA VAL A 16 2.73 14.97 6.93
C VAL A 16 1.85 13.72 6.85
N ALA A 17 1.30 13.42 5.69
CA ALA A 17 0.43 12.26 5.48
C ALA A 17 1.16 10.94 5.77
N GLY A 18 2.40 10.81 5.30
CA GLY A 18 3.21 9.63 5.55
C GLY A 18 3.56 9.46 7.03
N THR A 19 3.88 10.56 7.73
CA THR A 19 4.30 10.49 9.14
C THR A 19 3.11 10.14 10.03
N LEU A 20 1.97 10.79 9.81
CA LEU A 20 0.72 10.45 10.49
C LEU A 20 0.29 9.01 10.19
N GLY A 21 0.38 8.58 8.93
CA GLY A 21 0.09 7.21 8.52
C GLY A 21 0.98 6.18 9.22
N LEU A 22 2.29 6.44 9.32
CA LEU A 22 3.22 5.57 10.04
C LEU A 22 2.87 5.47 11.53
N LEU A 23 2.61 6.59 12.19
CA LEU A 23 2.26 6.62 13.60
C LEU A 23 0.98 5.82 13.88
N LEU A 24 -0.05 6.01 13.05
CA LEU A 24 -1.30 5.25 13.16
C LEU A 24 -1.09 3.75 12.92
N LEU A 25 -0.31 3.39 11.90
CA LEU A 25 0.00 1.98 11.59
C LEU A 25 0.71 1.31 12.78
N LEU A 26 1.75 1.94 13.32
CA LEU A 26 2.47 1.43 14.48
C LEU A 26 1.55 1.32 15.71
N SER A 27 0.72 2.33 15.94
CA SER A 27 -0.24 2.30 17.05
C SER A 27 -1.28 1.20 16.90
N GLY A 28 -1.73 0.92 15.67
CA GLY A 28 -2.67 -0.15 15.36
C GLY A 28 -2.07 -1.52 15.58
N LEU A 29 -0.81 -1.71 15.20
CA LEU A 29 -0.08 -2.95 15.42
C LEU A 29 0.10 -3.26 16.90
N VAL A 30 0.52 -2.26 17.70
CA VAL A 30 0.68 -2.40 19.15
C VAL A 30 -0.65 -2.70 19.85
N ARG A 31 -1.74 -2.06 19.40
CA ARG A 31 -3.09 -2.26 19.97
C ARG A 31 -3.81 -3.49 19.43
N GLY A 32 -3.29 -4.18 18.41
CA GLY A 32 -3.98 -5.28 17.74
C GLY A 32 -5.27 -4.84 17.01
N SER A 33 -5.33 -3.59 16.55
CA SER A 33 -6.50 -3.01 15.89
C SER A 33 -6.34 -2.98 14.37
N ASN A 34 -7.11 -3.81 13.67
CA ASN A 34 -7.15 -3.82 12.21
C ASN A 34 -7.56 -2.47 11.62
N ALA A 35 -8.55 -1.79 12.25
CA ALA A 35 -9.01 -0.49 11.77
C ALA A 35 -7.87 0.55 11.77
N ALA A 36 -7.08 0.61 12.84
CA ALA A 36 -5.96 1.54 12.94
C ALA A 36 -4.82 1.21 11.95
N VAL A 37 -4.53 -0.08 11.72
CA VAL A 37 -3.57 -0.52 10.70
C VAL A 37 -4.03 -0.11 9.30
N THR A 38 -5.30 -0.33 8.96
CA THR A 38 -5.88 0.06 7.68
C THR A 38 -5.81 1.56 7.45
N VAL A 39 -6.24 2.37 8.42
CA VAL A 39 -6.19 3.84 8.30
C VAL A 39 -4.74 4.34 8.20
N GLY A 40 -3.83 3.80 9.00
CA GLY A 40 -2.42 4.18 8.96
C GLY A 40 -1.74 3.84 7.64
N ALA A 41 -1.95 2.62 7.13
CA ALA A 41 -1.42 2.22 5.83
C ALA A 41 -2.03 3.01 4.67
N PHE A 42 -3.32 3.33 4.74
CA PHE A 42 -3.96 4.21 3.78
C PHE A 42 -3.37 5.62 3.78
N GLY A 43 -3.02 6.17 4.95
CA GLY A 43 -2.30 7.44 5.06
C GLY A 43 -0.91 7.39 4.39
N LEU A 44 -0.16 6.30 4.58
CA LEU A 44 1.12 6.08 3.89
C LEU A 44 0.96 5.99 2.36
N PHE A 45 -0.09 5.30 1.91
CA PHE A 45 -0.43 5.20 0.49
C PHE A 45 -0.74 6.57 -0.11
N LEU A 46 -1.61 7.35 0.54
CA LEU A 46 -1.94 8.71 0.11
C LEU A 46 -0.72 9.63 0.11
N GLY A 47 0.21 9.48 1.07
CA GLY A 47 1.48 10.19 1.06
C GLY A 47 2.29 9.93 -0.22
N GLY A 48 2.39 8.67 -0.64
CA GLY A 48 3.05 8.31 -1.91
C GLY A 48 2.33 8.88 -3.13
N VAL A 49 1.00 8.77 -3.20
CA VAL A 49 0.20 9.29 -4.31
C VAL A 49 0.32 10.82 -4.42
N THR A 50 0.21 11.53 -3.31
CA THR A 50 0.34 13.00 -3.27
C THR A 50 1.74 13.46 -3.69
N ALA A 51 2.80 12.71 -3.36
CA ALA A 51 4.13 12.96 -3.90
C ALA A 51 4.16 12.81 -5.43
N GLY A 52 3.55 11.77 -5.98
CA GLY A 52 3.46 11.56 -7.42
C GLY A 52 2.70 12.67 -8.15
N VAL A 53 1.58 13.14 -7.59
CA VAL A 53 0.83 14.31 -8.12
C VAL A 53 1.70 15.56 -8.15
N GLN A 54 2.61 15.71 -7.19
CA GLN A 54 3.59 16.81 -7.12
C GLN A 54 4.87 16.53 -7.91
N SER A 55 4.80 15.67 -8.93
CA SER A 55 5.91 15.37 -9.85
C SER A 55 7.12 14.71 -9.19
N ALA A 56 6.94 13.99 -8.08
CA ALA A 56 7.98 13.12 -7.55
C ALA A 56 8.37 12.05 -8.59
N PRO A 57 9.64 11.62 -8.63
CA PRO A 57 10.07 10.60 -9.58
C PRO A 57 9.26 9.30 -9.40
N THR A 58 8.91 8.66 -10.52
CA THR A 58 8.00 7.51 -10.56
C THR A 58 8.45 6.34 -9.67
N VAL A 59 9.75 6.02 -9.67
CA VAL A 59 10.29 4.89 -8.91
C VAL A 59 10.09 5.07 -7.39
N PRO A 60 10.47 6.20 -6.77
CA PRO A 60 10.17 6.45 -5.36
C PRO A 60 8.68 6.39 -5.00
N VAL A 61 7.80 6.87 -5.89
CA VAL A 61 6.34 6.78 -5.69
C VAL A 61 5.88 5.34 -5.67
N LEU A 62 6.33 4.52 -6.63
CA LEU A 62 6.02 3.09 -6.70
C LEU A 62 6.51 2.36 -5.45
N VAL A 63 7.75 2.58 -5.04
CA VAL A 63 8.31 2.04 -3.80
C VAL A 63 7.43 2.43 -2.61
N SER A 64 7.05 3.71 -2.51
CA SER A 64 6.22 4.20 -1.40
C SER A 64 4.88 3.48 -1.31
N VAL A 65 4.17 3.40 -2.42
CA VAL A 65 2.86 2.77 -2.50
C VAL A 65 2.96 1.26 -2.20
N THR A 66 3.94 0.56 -2.77
CA THR A 66 4.12 -0.88 -2.56
C THR A 66 4.41 -1.20 -1.09
N PHE A 67 5.32 -0.47 -0.45
CA PHE A 67 5.62 -0.71 0.96
C PHE A 67 4.46 -0.32 1.89
N ALA A 68 3.60 0.62 1.51
CA ALA A 68 2.38 0.91 2.26
C ALA A 68 1.40 -0.27 2.21
N VAL A 69 1.18 -0.86 1.02
CA VAL A 69 0.31 -2.03 0.84
C VAL A 69 0.88 -3.26 1.56
N LEU A 70 2.19 -3.52 1.46
CA LEU A 70 2.82 -4.63 2.17
C LEU A 70 2.71 -4.47 3.70
N ALA A 71 2.83 -3.25 4.22
CA ALA A 71 2.66 -3.00 5.65
C ALA A 71 1.21 -3.20 6.11
N TRP A 72 0.23 -2.86 5.26
CA TRP A 72 -1.18 -3.12 5.51
C TRP A 72 -1.48 -4.62 5.58
N ASP A 73 -1.06 -5.36 4.55
CA ASP A 73 -1.27 -6.81 4.40
C ASP A 73 -0.62 -7.58 5.55
N ALA A 74 0.68 -7.35 5.78
CA ALA A 74 1.42 -8.01 6.85
C ALA A 74 0.85 -7.68 8.24
N GLY A 75 0.51 -6.42 8.49
CA GLY A 75 -0.05 -5.98 9.78
C GLY A 75 -1.44 -6.57 10.03
N GLY A 76 -2.32 -6.58 9.02
CA GLY A 76 -3.65 -7.17 9.13
C GLY A 76 -3.60 -8.69 9.34
N ASN A 77 -2.74 -9.37 8.56
CA ASN A 77 -2.52 -10.81 8.68
C ASN A 77 -2.00 -11.18 10.08
N ALA A 78 -0.98 -10.49 10.59
CA ALA A 78 -0.43 -10.74 11.92
C ALA A 78 -1.48 -10.56 13.04
N ILE A 79 -2.32 -9.53 12.96
CA ILE A 79 -3.42 -9.33 13.92
C ILE A 79 -4.48 -10.43 13.81
N SER A 80 -4.79 -10.87 12.59
CA SER A 80 -5.76 -11.95 12.37
C SER A 80 -5.27 -13.28 12.94
N ILE A 81 -4.03 -13.65 12.62
CA ILE A 81 -3.36 -14.87 13.12
C ILE A 81 -3.26 -14.85 14.64
N GLY A 82 -2.80 -13.74 15.24
CA GLY A 82 -2.68 -13.62 16.69
C GLY A 82 -4.01 -13.74 17.44
N ARG A 83 -5.14 -13.39 16.82
CA ARG A 83 -6.48 -13.62 17.39
C ARG A 83 -6.94 -15.07 17.27
N GLN A 84 -6.49 -15.81 16.26
CA GLN A 84 -6.94 -17.18 15.97
C GLN A 84 -6.09 -18.24 16.67
N LEU A 85 -4.76 -18.07 16.70
CA LEU A 85 -3.82 -19.05 17.24
C LEU A 85 -3.30 -18.70 18.64
N GLY A 86 -3.55 -17.49 19.14
CA GLY A 86 -2.99 -17.00 20.41
C GLY A 86 -1.55 -16.51 20.27
N ARG A 87 -1.07 -15.74 21.24
CA ARG A 87 0.24 -15.06 21.19
C ARG A 87 1.44 -16.01 21.38
N GLU A 88 1.22 -17.20 21.95
CA GLU A 88 2.28 -18.19 22.19
C GLU A 88 2.54 -19.13 20.99
N ALA A 89 1.71 -19.09 19.95
CA ALA A 89 1.91 -19.94 18.77
C ALA A 89 3.05 -19.39 17.90
N ASP A 90 4.06 -20.22 17.60
CA ASP A 90 5.15 -19.82 16.72
C ASP A 90 4.69 -19.81 15.25
N THR A 91 4.34 -18.63 14.76
CA THR A 91 3.84 -18.39 13.39
C THR A 91 4.88 -17.72 12.49
N ILE A 92 6.11 -17.51 12.99
CA ILE A 92 7.14 -16.72 12.30
C ILE A 92 7.42 -17.26 10.90
N ARG A 93 7.56 -18.57 10.76
CA ARG A 93 7.90 -19.17 9.45
C ARG A 93 6.80 -18.97 8.40
N ILE A 94 5.54 -19.06 8.84
CA ILE A 94 4.38 -18.88 7.96
C ILE A 94 4.26 -17.40 7.59
N GLU A 95 4.39 -16.50 8.55
CA GLU A 95 4.33 -15.05 8.33
C GLU A 95 5.44 -14.57 7.40
N VAL A 96 6.68 -15.03 7.58
CA VAL A 96 7.80 -14.70 6.70
C VAL A 96 7.53 -15.17 5.26
N THR A 97 7.00 -16.40 5.10
CA THR A 97 6.66 -16.93 3.77
C THR A 97 5.57 -16.12 3.10
N HIS A 98 4.54 -15.75 3.86
CA HIS A 98 3.44 -14.91 3.36
C HIS A 98 3.94 -13.52 2.94
N VAL A 99 4.71 -12.84 3.78
CA VAL A 99 5.28 -11.53 3.48
C VAL A 99 6.22 -11.60 2.27
N ALA A 100 7.02 -12.65 2.15
CA ALA A 100 7.89 -12.86 1.00
C ALA A 100 7.09 -13.07 -0.30
N ALA A 101 6.02 -13.87 -0.24
CA ALA A 101 5.13 -14.09 -1.38
C ALA A 101 4.39 -12.80 -1.78
N SER A 102 3.79 -12.08 -0.83
CA SER A 102 3.15 -10.78 -1.06
C SER A 102 4.15 -9.77 -1.63
N GLY A 103 5.39 -9.77 -1.12
CA GLY A 103 6.48 -8.95 -1.64
C GLY A 103 6.81 -9.26 -3.10
N LEU A 104 6.92 -10.54 -3.46
CA LEU A 104 7.20 -10.96 -4.83
C LEU A 104 6.06 -10.59 -5.79
N VAL A 105 4.81 -10.79 -5.37
CA VAL A 105 3.63 -10.33 -6.13
C VAL A 105 3.66 -8.82 -6.32
N GLY A 106 3.99 -8.07 -5.27
CA GLY A 106 4.14 -6.61 -5.34
C GLY A 106 5.21 -6.17 -6.34
N VAL A 107 6.39 -6.79 -6.30
CA VAL A 107 7.50 -6.50 -7.23
C VAL A 107 7.11 -6.81 -8.67
N VAL A 108 6.51 -7.98 -8.94
CA VAL A 108 6.06 -8.35 -10.29
C VAL A 108 5.01 -7.37 -10.79
N THR A 109 4.02 -7.04 -9.95
CA THR A 109 2.95 -6.09 -10.30
C THR A 109 3.51 -4.71 -10.64
N VAL A 110 4.43 -4.19 -9.81
CA VAL A 110 5.10 -2.91 -10.05
C VAL A 110 5.96 -2.96 -11.30
N GLY A 111 6.71 -4.04 -11.51
CA GLY A 111 7.57 -4.22 -12.67
C GLY A 111 6.77 -4.22 -13.98
N LEU A 112 5.67 -4.98 -14.03
CA LEU A 112 4.76 -4.99 -15.17
C LEU A 112 4.11 -3.63 -15.39
N GLY A 113 3.57 -3.02 -14.33
CA GLY A 113 2.96 -1.68 -14.41
C GLY A 113 3.95 -0.61 -14.88
N TYR A 114 5.18 -0.62 -14.37
CA TYR A 114 6.24 0.29 -14.81
C TYR A 114 6.68 0.02 -16.24
N GLY A 115 6.79 -1.25 -16.65
CA GLY A 115 7.05 -1.63 -18.03
C GLY A 115 6.00 -1.05 -18.98
N LEU A 116 4.72 -1.26 -18.66
CA LEU A 116 3.60 -0.70 -19.41
C LEU A 116 3.61 0.83 -19.43
N TYR A 117 3.92 1.47 -18.31
CA TYR A 117 4.08 2.93 -18.23
C TYR A 117 5.19 3.45 -19.16
N ARG A 118 6.28 2.69 -19.31
CA ARG A 118 7.43 3.07 -20.16
C ARG A 118 7.22 2.78 -21.65
N THR A 119 6.48 1.72 -21.98
CA THR A 119 6.26 1.27 -23.37
C THR A 119 4.93 1.73 -23.95
N GLY A 120 4.01 2.23 -23.11
CA GLY A 120 2.71 2.71 -23.54
C GLY A 120 2.85 3.87 -24.52
N THR A 121 2.37 3.68 -25.75
CA THR A 121 2.40 4.69 -26.81
C THR A 121 1.11 5.52 -26.89
N GLY A 122 0.15 5.28 -25.98
CA GLY A 122 -1.14 5.97 -25.98
C GLY A 122 -1.11 7.22 -25.12
N GLU A 123 -1.61 8.34 -25.65
CA GLU A 123 -1.88 9.57 -24.87
C GLU A 123 -3.15 9.47 -24.00
N GLN A 124 -3.74 8.27 -23.92
CA GLN A 124 -4.98 8.07 -23.19
C GLN A 124 -4.74 8.15 -21.68
N PRO A 125 -5.57 8.90 -20.93
CA PRO A 125 -5.40 9.01 -19.48
C PRO A 125 -5.60 7.65 -18.82
N VAL A 126 -4.54 7.09 -18.23
CA VAL A 126 -4.61 5.85 -17.42
C VAL A 126 -5.66 5.99 -16.31
N ALA A 127 -5.83 7.20 -15.79
CA ALA A 127 -6.89 7.52 -14.83
C ALA A 127 -8.29 7.21 -15.37
N ALA A 128 -8.57 7.46 -16.65
CA ALA A 128 -9.87 7.14 -17.26
C ALA A 128 -10.12 5.63 -17.23
N LEU A 129 -9.10 4.83 -17.58
CA LEU A 129 -9.16 3.37 -17.48
C LEU A 129 -9.43 2.90 -16.05
N VAL A 130 -8.71 3.43 -15.06
CA VAL A 130 -8.91 3.09 -13.65
C VAL A 130 -10.31 3.47 -13.17
N PHE A 131 -10.78 4.68 -13.50
CA PHE A 131 -12.12 5.12 -13.14
C PHE A 131 -13.22 4.33 -13.84
N SER A 132 -13.00 3.87 -15.08
CA SER A 132 -13.93 2.97 -15.77
C SER A 132 -14.02 1.61 -15.08
N VAL A 133 -12.89 1.03 -14.66
CA VAL A 133 -12.90 -0.22 -13.88
C VAL A 133 -13.57 -0.02 -12.53
N LEU A 134 -13.24 1.06 -11.83
CA LEU A 134 -13.88 1.39 -10.55
C LEU A 134 -15.39 1.56 -10.70
N ALA A 135 -15.83 2.29 -11.73
CA ALA A 135 -17.25 2.48 -12.02
C ALA A 135 -17.95 1.15 -12.33
N ALA A 136 -17.30 0.25 -13.08
CA ALA A 136 -17.84 -1.08 -13.36
C ALA A 136 -18.00 -1.92 -12.08
N VAL A 137 -17.01 -1.90 -11.18
CA VAL A 137 -17.09 -2.57 -9.88
C VAL A 137 -18.23 -2.00 -9.05
N LEU A 138 -18.31 -0.68 -8.91
CA LEU A 138 -19.39 -0.01 -8.16
C LEU A 138 -20.78 -0.29 -8.75
N LEU A 139 -20.88 -0.39 -10.07
CA LEU A 139 -22.13 -0.74 -10.75
C LEU A 139 -22.53 -2.18 -10.43
N ILE A 140 -21.60 -3.13 -10.43
CA ILE A 140 -21.87 -4.53 -10.07
C ILE A 140 -22.35 -4.60 -8.62
N GLU A 141 -21.62 -3.96 -7.69
CA GLU A 141 -21.98 -3.93 -6.27
C GLU A 141 -23.34 -3.24 -6.00
N ALA A 142 -23.76 -2.30 -6.85
CA ALA A 142 -25.06 -1.64 -6.72
C ALA A 142 -26.22 -2.48 -7.30
N LEU A 143 -25.91 -3.49 -8.11
CA LEU A 143 -26.87 -4.39 -8.73
C LEU A 143 -27.07 -5.71 -7.95
N ASP A 144 -26.16 -6.03 -7.02
CA ASP A 144 -26.28 -7.10 -6.02
C ASP A 144 -27.13 -6.65 -4.80
#